data_AF-J9DNA7-F1
#
_entry.id   AF-J9DNA7-F1
#
_cell.length_a   1.000
_cell.length_b   1.000
_cell.length_c   1.000
_cell.angle_alpha   90.00
_cell.angle_beta   90.00
_cell.angle_gamma   90.00
#
_symmetry.space_group_name_H-M   'P 1'
#
loop_
_entity.id
_entity.type
_entity.pdbx_description
1 polymer ?
#
loop_
_entity_poly.entity_id
_entity_poly.type
_entity_poly.pdbx_seq_one_letter_code
_entity_poly.pdbx_strand_id
1 'polypeptide(L)'
;MLYNIKCNNMKCNQEIKKITMVTTCGHIFCYQCTNKVKNVMRCIACSTFLQPNDAKIKELGRKVDLFGYSPEKILEACRSGINFWFYQMNEEMQVMKLTLEKENKFLHEKVATMENEMIKMKTEMAFLEQKLCKSESALERERQNVFELHGIIEDKNREVQKLNTKNEKLKFNVRKYEDLEFSDSENVIRSVIDVSKSQKYIKK
;
A
#
# COMPACT_ATOMS: atom_id res chain seq x y z
N MET A 1 -42.66 -22.03 -6.88
CA MET A 1 -41.88 -20.80 -7.09
C MET A 1 -42.83 -19.73 -7.59
N LEU A 2 -43.19 -18.77 -6.73
CA LEU A 2 -43.93 -17.58 -7.18
C LEU A 2 -42.89 -16.66 -7.83
N TYR A 3 -43.00 -16.45 -9.14
CA TYR A 3 -42.20 -15.43 -9.81
C TYR A 3 -42.67 -14.07 -9.31
N ASN A 4 -41.79 -13.37 -8.60
CA ASN A 4 -42.09 -12.10 -7.97
C ASN A 4 -41.94 -10.98 -9.01
N ILE A 5 -43.06 -10.44 -9.50
CA ILE A 5 -43.04 -9.31 -10.44
C ILE A 5 -42.52 -8.07 -9.73
N LYS A 6 -41.62 -7.32 -10.39
CA LYS A 6 -41.07 -6.07 -9.88
C LYS A 6 -41.68 -4.85 -10.57
N CYS A 7 -41.55 -3.71 -9.92
CA CYS A 7 -41.92 -2.41 -10.47
C CYS A 7 -41.00 -2.04 -11.65
N ASN A 8 -41.56 -1.78 -12.84
CA ASN A 8 -40.79 -1.35 -14.01
C ASN A 8 -40.25 0.10 -13.89
N ASN A 9 -40.46 0.78 -12.75
CA ASN A 9 -39.66 1.95 -12.44
C ASN A 9 -38.28 1.49 -11.97
N MET A 10 -37.27 1.61 -12.84
CA MET A 10 -35.89 1.19 -12.58
C MET A 10 -35.27 1.76 -11.30
N LYS A 11 -35.71 2.96 -10.88
CA LYS A 11 -35.23 3.57 -9.61
C LYS A 11 -35.86 2.94 -8.37
N CYS A 12 -36.99 2.28 -8.50
CA CYS A 12 -37.72 1.64 -7.41
C CYS A 12 -37.41 0.15 -7.35
N ASN A 13 -37.56 -0.56 -8.47
CA ASN A 13 -37.31 -2.00 -8.64
C ASN A 13 -37.90 -2.91 -7.54
N GLN A 14 -38.91 -2.43 -6.81
CA GLN A 14 -39.48 -3.14 -5.69
C GLN A 14 -40.39 -4.25 -6.18
N GLU A 15 -40.34 -5.40 -5.51
CA GLU A 15 -41.30 -6.47 -5.67
C GLU A 15 -42.74 -6.03 -5.37
N ILE A 16 -43.66 -6.39 -6.26
CA ILE A 16 -45.08 -6.06 -6.19
C ILE A 16 -45.84 -7.26 -5.63
N LYS A 17 -46.39 -7.10 -4.42
CA LYS A 17 -47.00 -8.20 -3.67
C LYS A 17 -48.52 -8.27 -3.75
N LYS A 18 -49.21 -7.14 -3.93
CA LYS A 18 -50.67 -7.09 -3.81
C LYS A 18 -51.31 -6.16 -4.82
N ILE A 19 -51.16 -4.84 -4.69
CA ILE A 19 -51.82 -3.88 -5.58
C ILE A 19 -50.81 -3.32 -6.57
N THR A 20 -51.22 -3.25 -7.82
CA THR A 20 -50.39 -2.76 -8.91
C THR A 20 -51.18 -2.00 -9.94
N MET A 21 -50.49 -1.10 -10.65
CA MET A 21 -51.03 -0.48 -11.85
C MET A 21 -50.38 -1.14 -13.07
N VAL A 22 -51.20 -1.60 -14.00
CA VAL A 22 -50.76 -2.13 -15.30
C VAL A 22 -51.21 -1.15 -16.38
N THR A 23 -50.29 -0.80 -17.27
CA THR A 23 -50.52 0.10 -18.39
C THR A 23 -50.82 -0.67 -19.68
N THR A 24 -51.44 -0.03 -20.68
CA THR A 24 -51.70 -0.63 -22.00
C THR A 24 -50.41 -0.94 -22.77
N CYS A 25 -49.32 -0.23 -22.48
CA CYS A 25 -47.99 -0.55 -22.99
C CYS A 25 -47.31 -1.72 -22.25
N GLY A 26 -48.02 -2.46 -21.39
CA GLY A 26 -47.54 -3.69 -20.77
C GLY A 26 -46.66 -3.49 -19.53
N HIS A 27 -46.37 -2.25 -19.13
CA HIS A 27 -45.58 -1.95 -17.93
C HIS A 27 -46.42 -1.97 -16.66
N ILE A 28 -45.81 -2.45 -15.57
CA ILE A 28 -46.39 -2.65 -14.26
C ILE A 28 -45.66 -1.82 -13.19
N PHE A 29 -46.41 -1.22 -12.28
CA PHE A 29 -45.88 -0.31 -11.26
C PHE A 29 -46.43 -0.63 -9.87
N CYS A 30 -45.58 -0.47 -8.85
CA CYS A 30 -46.02 -0.55 -7.46
C CYS A 30 -46.97 0.62 -7.14
N TYR A 31 -47.73 0.47 -6.04
CA TYR A 31 -48.66 1.49 -5.58
C TYR A 31 -48.00 2.88 -5.43
N GLN A 32 -46.77 2.94 -4.89
CA GLN A 32 -46.05 4.21 -4.71
C GLN A 32 -45.70 4.91 -6.04
N CYS A 33 -45.39 4.13 -7.08
CA CYS A 33 -45.04 4.68 -8.40
C CYS A 33 -46.28 5.04 -9.24
N THR A 34 -47.45 4.52 -8.88
CA THR A 34 -48.72 4.77 -9.59
C THR A 34 -49.04 6.26 -9.66
N ASN A 35 -48.89 6.99 -8.57
CA ASN A 35 -49.19 8.44 -8.54
C ASN A 35 -48.29 9.23 -9.50
N LYS A 36 -47.01 8.83 -9.63
CA LYS A 36 -46.09 9.49 -10.56
C LYS A 36 -46.56 9.34 -12.00
N VAL A 37 -46.94 8.13 -12.41
CA VAL A 37 -47.43 7.84 -13.75
C VAL A 37 -48.73 8.57 -14.05
N LYS A 38 -49.67 8.58 -13.09
CA LYS A 38 -50.95 9.30 -13.23
C LYS A 38 -50.74 10.81 -13.37
N ASN A 39 -49.86 11.40 -12.57
CA ASN A 39 -49.62 12.85 -12.60
C ASN A 39 -49.01 13.31 -13.92
N VAL A 40 -48.12 12.51 -14.52
CA VAL A 40 -47.45 12.86 -15.78
C VAL A 40 -48.19 12.34 -17.03
N MET A 41 -49.26 11.57 -16.86
CA MET A 41 -50.03 10.91 -17.93
C MET A 41 -49.14 10.21 -18.98
N ARG A 42 -48.08 9.58 -18.49
CA ARG A 42 -47.05 8.94 -19.31
C ARG A 42 -46.44 7.78 -18.55
N CYS A 43 -46.21 6.66 -19.24
CA CYS A 43 -45.47 5.54 -18.70
C CYS A 43 -44.05 5.98 -18.34
N ILE A 44 -43.66 5.81 -17.08
CA ILE A 44 -42.31 6.20 -16.61
C ILE A 44 -41.22 5.19 -16.99
N ALA A 45 -41.58 4.06 -17.61
CA ALA A 45 -40.64 3.06 -18.10
C ALA A 45 -40.30 3.30 -19.59
N CYS A 46 -41.30 3.39 -20.47
CA CYS A 46 -41.10 3.54 -21.91
C CYS A 46 -41.50 4.90 -22.49
N SER A 47 -41.95 5.84 -21.66
CA SER A 47 -42.38 7.18 -22.08
C SER A 47 -43.61 7.23 -22.99
N THR A 48 -44.36 6.13 -23.19
CA THR A 48 -45.65 6.15 -23.92
C THR A 48 -46.66 7.05 -23.20
N PHE A 49 -47.33 7.94 -23.92
CA PHE A 49 -48.44 8.73 -23.38
C PHE A 49 -49.62 7.83 -23.00
N LEU A 50 -50.26 8.12 -21.87
CA LEU A 50 -51.35 7.33 -21.33
C LEU A 50 -52.61 8.18 -21.24
N GLN A 51 -53.72 7.69 -21.78
CA GLN A 51 -55.06 8.20 -21.54
C GLN A 51 -55.58 7.71 -20.17
N PRO A 52 -56.65 8.31 -19.61
CA PRO A 52 -57.20 7.90 -18.31
C PRO A 52 -57.52 6.40 -18.19
N ASN A 53 -57.89 5.76 -19.30
CA ASN A 53 -58.24 4.33 -19.36
C ASN A 53 -57.05 3.41 -19.67
N ASP A 54 -55.88 3.98 -19.97
CA ASP A 54 -54.68 3.24 -20.35
C ASP A 54 -53.92 2.69 -19.14
N ALA A 55 -54.39 2.96 -17.92
CA ALA A 55 -53.79 2.49 -16.68
C ALA A 55 -54.87 1.88 -15.78
N LYS A 56 -54.73 0.59 -15.46
CA LYS A 56 -55.69 -0.15 -14.65
C LYS A 56 -55.04 -0.62 -13.35
N ILE A 57 -55.72 -0.38 -12.23
CA ILE A 57 -55.32 -0.97 -10.95
C ILE A 57 -55.78 -2.42 -10.91
N LYS A 58 -54.88 -3.31 -10.54
CA LYS A 58 -55.11 -4.74 -10.36
C LYS A 58 -54.65 -5.18 -8.98
N GLU A 59 -55.37 -6.16 -8.44
CA GLU A 59 -54.97 -6.88 -7.25
C GLU A 59 -54.42 -8.25 -7.65
N LEU A 60 -53.16 -8.50 -7.31
CA LEU A 60 -52.45 -9.75 -7.46
C LEU A 60 -52.93 -10.76 -6.40
N GLY A 61 -52.96 -12.03 -6.76
CA GLY A 61 -53.40 -13.11 -5.87
C GLY A 61 -54.90 -13.32 -5.80
N ARG A 62 -55.72 -12.44 -6.41
CA ARG A 62 -57.15 -12.70 -6.59
C ARG A 62 -57.34 -13.81 -7.63
N LYS A 63 -58.17 -14.82 -7.30
CA LYS A 63 -58.54 -15.88 -8.24
C LYS A 63 -59.22 -15.28 -9.46
N VAL A 64 -58.75 -15.66 -10.65
CA VAL A 64 -59.39 -15.27 -11.91
C VAL A 64 -60.71 -16.01 -12.02
N ASP A 65 -61.79 -15.26 -12.17
CA ASP A 65 -63.12 -15.80 -12.42
C ASP A 65 -63.42 -15.77 -13.92
N LEU A 66 -63.74 -16.93 -14.48
CA LEU A 66 -64.02 -17.14 -15.89
C LEU A 66 -65.44 -17.70 -16.11
N PHE A 67 -66.25 -17.84 -15.06
CA PHE A 67 -67.61 -18.36 -15.20
C PHE A 67 -68.46 -17.42 -16.05
N GLY A 68 -69.22 -17.99 -17.00
CA GLY A 68 -70.13 -17.24 -17.87
C GLY A 68 -69.46 -16.55 -19.08
N TYR A 69 -68.14 -16.64 -19.24
CA TYR A 69 -67.45 -16.13 -20.43
C TYR A 69 -67.44 -17.16 -21.57
N SER A 70 -67.50 -16.70 -22.82
CA SER A 70 -67.36 -17.57 -23.99
C SER A 70 -65.93 -18.16 -24.07
N PRO A 71 -65.75 -19.32 -24.71
CA PRO A 71 -64.41 -19.90 -24.93
C PRO A 71 -63.43 -18.92 -25.59
N GLU A 72 -63.91 -18.10 -26.53
CA GLU A 72 -63.11 -17.06 -27.18
C GLU A 72 -62.55 -16.04 -26.17
N LYS A 73 -63.39 -15.52 -25.26
CA LYS A 73 -62.98 -14.55 -24.25
C LYS A 73 -62.00 -15.15 -23.23
N ILE A 74 -62.18 -16.41 -22.89
CA ILE A 74 -61.27 -17.14 -22.01
C ILE A 74 -59.89 -17.27 -22.67
N LEU A 75 -59.84 -17.71 -23.92
CA LEU A 75 -58.59 -17.87 -24.66
C LEU A 75 -57.88 -16.52 -24.89
N GLU A 76 -58.62 -15.46 -25.18
CA GLU A 76 -58.10 -14.10 -25.28
C GLU A 76 -57.43 -13.65 -23.97
N ALA A 77 -58.11 -13.82 -22.83
CA ALA A 77 -57.59 -13.48 -21.51
C ALA A 77 -56.30 -14.27 -21.17
N CYS A 78 -56.30 -15.57 -21.44
CA CYS A 78 -55.12 -16.42 -21.26
C CYS A 78 -53.95 -15.96 -22.13
N ARG A 79 -54.18 -15.71 -23.42
CA ARG A 79 -53.16 -15.21 -24.35
C ARG A 79 -52.56 -13.88 -23.89
N SER A 80 -53.40 -12.92 -23.52
CA SER A 80 -52.93 -11.62 -23.02
C SER A 80 -52.13 -11.75 -21.71
N GLY A 81 -52.57 -12.62 -20.80
CA GLY A 81 -51.86 -12.88 -19.55
C GLY A 81 -50.48 -13.51 -19.77
N ILE A 82 -50.39 -14.51 -20.65
CA ILE A 82 -49.12 -15.17 -20.99
C ILE A 82 -48.18 -14.19 -21.68
N ASN A 83 -48.65 -13.43 -22.67
CA ASN A 83 -47.83 -12.44 -23.36
C ASN A 83 -47.28 -11.36 -22.42
N PHE A 84 -48.10 -10.91 -21.47
CA PHE A 84 -47.66 -9.98 -20.43
C PHE A 84 -46.52 -10.59 -19.60
N TRP A 85 -46.66 -11.84 -19.14
CA TRP A 85 -45.61 -12.52 -18.39
C TRP A 85 -44.33 -12.69 -19.19
N PHE A 86 -44.44 -13.12 -20.45
CA PHE A 86 -43.29 -13.25 -21.35
C PHE A 86 -42.55 -11.92 -21.51
N TYR A 87 -43.28 -10.83 -21.72
CA TYR A 87 -42.71 -9.49 -21.80
C TYR A 87 -41.96 -9.11 -20.52
N GLN A 88 -42.59 -9.28 -19.35
CA GLN A 88 -41.97 -8.96 -18.06
C GLN A 88 -40.70 -9.79 -17.78
N MET A 89 -40.69 -11.08 -18.14
CA MET A 89 -39.51 -11.93 -17.98
C MET A 89 -38.38 -11.55 -18.93
N ASN A 90 -38.69 -11.18 -20.18
CA ASN A 90 -37.68 -10.73 -21.13
C ASN A 90 -37.06 -9.40 -20.68
N GLU A 91 -37.87 -8.43 -20.23
CA GLU A 91 -37.36 -7.16 -19.68
C GLU A 91 -36.42 -7.39 -18.49
N GLU A 92 -36.82 -8.20 -17.49
CA GLU A 92 -35.95 -8.54 -16.35
C GLU A 92 -34.65 -9.24 -16.79
N MET A 93 -34.73 -10.12 -17.79
CA MET A 93 -33.55 -10.81 -18.33
C MET A 93 -32.58 -9.82 -19.01
N GLN A 94 -33.09 -8.84 -19.76
CA GLN A 94 -32.24 -7.81 -20.37
C GLN A 94 -31.58 -6.93 -19.30
N VAL A 95 -32.33 -6.51 -18.29
CA VAL A 95 -31.80 -5.75 -17.15
C VAL A 95 -30.70 -6.55 -16.43
N MET A 96 -30.93 -7.83 -16.17
CA MET A 96 -29.95 -8.72 -15.55
C MET A 96 -28.69 -8.86 -16.41
N LYS A 97 -28.85 -9.04 -17.72
CA LYS A 97 -27.73 -9.14 -18.67
C LYS A 97 -26.87 -7.87 -18.68
N LEU A 98 -27.49 -6.70 -18.80
CA LEU A 98 -26.79 -5.41 -18.80
C LEU A 98 -26.08 -5.15 -17.47
N THR A 99 -26.70 -5.53 -16.35
CA THR A 99 -26.09 -5.41 -15.03
C THR A 99 -24.85 -6.30 -14.92
N LEU A 100 -24.96 -7.55 -15.36
CA LEU A 100 -23.86 -8.50 -15.37
C LEU A 100 -22.71 -8.06 -16.28
N GLU A 101 -23.01 -7.54 -17.47
CA GLU A 101 -22.00 -6.99 -18.39
C GLU A 101 -21.25 -5.81 -17.76
N LYS A 102 -21.98 -4.90 -17.11
CA LYS A 102 -21.39 -3.76 -16.39
C LYS A 102 -20.51 -4.20 -15.24
N GLU A 103 -20.97 -5.15 -14.43
CA GLU A 103 -20.21 -5.70 -13.29
C GLU A 103 -18.96 -6.44 -13.76
N ASN A 104 -19.05 -7.26 -14.82
CA ASN A 104 -17.89 -7.92 -15.41
C ASN A 104 -16.86 -6.92 -15.94
N LYS A 105 -17.30 -5.88 -16.64
CA LYS A 105 -16.40 -4.82 -17.12
C LYS A 105 -15.69 -4.13 -15.96
N PHE A 106 -16.44 -3.74 -14.92
CA PHE A 106 -15.87 -3.14 -13.72
C PHE A 106 -14.86 -4.05 -13.02
N LEU A 107 -15.17 -5.35 -12.91
CA LEU A 107 -14.29 -6.34 -12.30
C LEU A 107 -13.01 -6.51 -13.12
N HIS A 108 -13.10 -6.60 -14.45
CA HIS A 108 -11.94 -6.67 -15.33
C HIS A 108 -11.04 -5.45 -15.21
N GLU A 109 -11.60 -4.24 -15.18
CA GLU A 109 -10.83 -3.00 -14.99
C GLU A 109 -10.13 -2.98 -13.62
N LYS A 110 -10.80 -3.49 -12.57
CA LYS A 110 -10.20 -3.59 -11.24
C LYS A 110 -9.08 -4.62 -11.16
N VAL A 111 -9.26 -5.79 -11.74
CA VAL A 111 -8.21 -6.82 -11.82
C VAL A 111 -6.98 -6.27 -12.55
N ALA A 112 -7.16 -5.65 -13.71
CA ALA A 112 -6.06 -5.06 -14.47
C ALA A 112 -5.32 -3.95 -13.68
N THR A 113 -6.05 -3.15 -12.91
CA THR A 113 -5.45 -2.13 -12.04
C THR A 113 -4.61 -2.78 -10.94
N MET A 114 -5.16 -3.79 -10.25
CA MET A 114 -4.45 -4.52 -9.20
C MET A 114 -3.20 -5.24 -9.73
N GLU A 115 -3.28 -5.86 -10.91
CA GLU A 115 -2.12 -6.49 -11.55
C GLU A 115 -0.99 -5.49 -11.81
N ASN A 116 -1.33 -4.29 -12.31
CA ASN A 116 -0.36 -3.22 -12.52
C ASN A 116 0.27 -2.73 -11.21
N GLU A 117 -0.51 -2.59 -10.14
CA GLU A 117 -0.01 -2.23 -8.81
C GLU A 117 0.91 -3.32 -8.25
N MET A 118 0.54 -4.59 -8.40
CA MET A 118 1.38 -5.72 -8.00
C MET A 118 2.72 -5.74 -8.73
N ILE A 119 2.73 -5.45 -10.04
CA ILE A 119 3.97 -5.36 -10.81
C ILE A 119 4.86 -4.23 -10.26
N LYS A 120 4.30 -3.05 -10.00
CA LYS A 120 5.04 -1.91 -9.42
C LYS A 120 5.63 -2.23 -8.05
N MET A 121 4.85 -2.87 -7.17
CA MET A 121 5.34 -3.28 -5.85
C MET A 121 6.47 -4.30 -5.97
N LYS A 122 6.35 -5.28 -6.87
CA LYS A 122 7.41 -6.27 -7.11
C LYS A 122 8.70 -5.65 -7.63
N THR A 123 8.61 -4.68 -8.55
CA THR A 123 9.81 -4.00 -9.06
C THR A 123 10.46 -3.13 -8.00
N GLU A 124 9.68 -2.45 -7.17
CA GLU A 124 10.18 -1.67 -6.04
C GLU A 124 10.83 -2.55 -4.96
N MET A 125 10.22 -3.69 -4.63
CA MET A 125 10.81 -4.67 -3.72
C MET A 125 12.18 -5.14 -4.22
N ALA A 126 12.28 -5.57 -5.48
CA ALA A 126 13.54 -6.02 -6.07
C ALA A 126 14.62 -4.91 -6.04
N PHE A 127 14.21 -3.66 -6.27
CA PHE A 127 15.11 -2.51 -6.19
C PHE A 127 15.60 -2.25 -4.76
N LEU A 128 14.72 -2.34 -3.76
CA LEU A 128 15.07 -2.18 -2.35
C LEU A 128 15.97 -3.31 -1.86
N GLU A 129 15.70 -4.56 -2.26
CA GLU A 129 16.56 -5.72 -1.97
C GLU A 129 17.96 -5.52 -2.54
N GLN A 130 18.08 -5.01 -3.77
CA GLN A 130 19.38 -4.71 -4.37
C GLN A 130 20.13 -3.61 -3.57
N LYS A 131 19.43 -2.57 -3.13
CA LYS A 131 20.01 -1.51 -2.30
C LYS A 131 20.47 -2.04 -0.95
N LEU A 132 19.68 -2.91 -0.32
CA LEU A 132 20.01 -3.55 0.96
C LEU A 132 21.31 -4.35 0.83
N CYS A 133 21.39 -5.25 -0.16
CA CYS A 133 22.58 -6.07 -0.40
C CYS A 133 23.85 -5.21 -0.64
N LYS A 134 23.73 -4.11 -1.41
CA LYS A 134 24.84 -3.17 -1.61
C LYS A 134 25.27 -2.49 -0.31
N SER A 135 24.31 -2.09 0.52
CA SER A 135 24.58 -1.45 1.80
C SER A 135 25.24 -2.41 2.79
N GLU A 136 24.77 -3.66 2.85
CA GLU A 136 25.36 -4.72 3.69
C GLU A 136 26.81 -5.00 3.27
N SER A 137 27.07 -5.11 1.96
CA SER A 137 28.42 -5.31 1.42
C SER A 137 29.36 -4.12 1.69
N ALA A 138 28.83 -2.90 1.73
CA ALA A 138 29.60 -1.71 2.09
C ALA A 138 29.91 -1.68 3.59
N LEU A 139 28.93 -2.01 4.43
CA LEU A 139 29.10 -2.09 5.88
C LEU A 139 30.14 -3.15 6.27
N GLU A 140 30.13 -4.31 5.61
CA GLU A 140 31.10 -5.37 5.87
C GLU A 140 32.52 -4.95 5.51
N ARG A 141 32.70 -4.27 4.37
CA ARG A 141 34.01 -3.68 4.00
C ARG A 141 34.49 -2.68 5.04
N GLU A 142 33.60 -1.83 5.54
CA GLU A 142 33.98 -0.86 6.56
C GLU A 142 34.36 -1.53 7.89
N ARG A 143 33.69 -2.61 8.28
CA ARG A 143 34.09 -3.43 9.44
C ARG A 143 35.49 -4.01 9.26
N GLN A 144 35.82 -4.52 8.07
CA GLN A 144 37.16 -5.03 7.75
C GLN A 144 38.21 -3.91 7.81
N ASN A 145 37.93 -2.74 7.21
CA ASN A 145 38.82 -1.57 7.27
C ASN A 145 39.09 -1.15 8.73
N VAL A 146 38.05 -1.10 9.57
CA VAL A 146 38.18 -0.76 10.99
C VAL A 146 39.07 -1.77 11.71
N PHE A 147 38.91 -3.07 11.44
CA PHE A 147 39.74 -4.11 12.03
C PHE A 147 41.22 -3.97 11.64
N GLU A 148 41.50 -3.75 10.35
CA GLU A 148 42.85 -3.52 9.84
C GLU A 148 43.50 -2.27 10.45
N LEU A 149 42.77 -1.16 10.51
CA LEU A 149 43.24 0.09 11.10
C LEU A 149 43.56 -0.06 12.59
N HIS A 150 42.74 -0.82 13.34
CA HIS A 150 43.06 -1.14 14.73
C HIS A 150 44.39 -1.90 14.85
N GLY A 151 44.63 -2.90 14.00
CA GLY A 151 45.91 -3.62 13.97
C GLY A 151 47.10 -2.70 13.69
N ILE A 152 46.98 -1.80 12.72
CA ILE A 152 48.02 -0.81 12.39
C ILE A 152 48.30 0.12 13.58
N ILE A 153 47.25 0.59 14.26
CA ILE A 153 47.37 1.45 15.44
C ILE A 153 48.10 0.72 16.57
N GLU A 154 47.78 -0.56 16.83
CA GLU A 154 48.47 -1.36 17.83
C GLU A 154 49.96 -1.53 17.52
N ASP A 155 50.30 -1.85 16.27
CA ASP A 155 51.70 -1.97 15.83
C ASP A 155 52.46 -0.65 15.96
N LYS A 156 51.84 0.45 15.54
CA LYS A 156 52.42 1.80 15.68
C LYS A 156 52.59 2.20 17.14
N ASN A 157 51.65 1.85 18.02
CA ASN A 157 51.79 2.07 19.46
C ASN A 157 52.95 1.28 20.06
N ARG A 158 53.15 0.02 19.65
CA ARG A 158 54.32 -0.79 20.06
C ARG A 158 55.63 -0.16 19.58
N GLU A 159 55.66 0.36 18.36
CA GLU A 159 56.83 1.04 17.79
C GLU A 159 57.16 2.32 18.56
N VAL A 160 56.16 3.15 18.85
CA VAL A 160 56.29 4.36 19.67
C VAL A 160 56.81 4.03 21.07
N GLN A 161 56.26 3.00 21.73
CA GLN A 161 56.74 2.56 23.04
C GLN A 161 58.23 2.16 23.00
N LYS A 162 58.65 1.36 22.01
CA LYS A 162 60.06 0.97 21.82
C LYS A 162 60.97 2.18 21.63
N LEU A 163 60.55 3.14 20.80
CA LEU A 163 61.31 4.37 20.55
C LEU A 163 61.40 5.23 21.81
N ASN A 164 60.32 5.37 22.58
CA ASN A 164 60.30 6.09 23.85
C ASN A 164 61.29 5.48 24.84
N THR A 165 61.30 4.15 25.02
CA THR A 165 62.26 3.49 25.92
C THR A 165 63.71 3.71 25.48
N LYS A 166 64.00 3.67 24.17
CA LYS A 166 65.33 4.00 23.65
C LYS A 166 65.70 5.46 23.91
N ASN A 167 64.77 6.38 23.72
CA ASN A 167 64.97 7.81 23.98
C ASN A 167 65.25 8.08 25.46
N GLU A 168 64.53 7.44 26.37
CA GLU A 168 64.80 7.55 27.82
C GLU A 168 66.19 7.02 28.19
N LYS A 169 66.61 5.88 27.62
CA LYS A 169 67.98 5.36 27.81
C LYS A 169 69.04 6.32 27.29
N LEU A 170 68.83 6.91 26.11
CA LEU A 170 69.75 7.91 25.55
C LEU A 170 69.82 9.15 26.45
N LYS A 171 68.68 9.68 26.92
CA LYS A 171 68.65 10.80 27.87
C LYS A 171 69.39 10.48 29.18
N PHE A 172 69.22 9.27 29.71
CA PHE A 172 69.96 8.83 30.90
C PHE A 172 71.47 8.78 30.64
N ASN A 173 71.88 8.21 29.51
CA ASN A 173 73.29 8.15 29.14
C ASN A 173 73.90 9.54 28.95
N VAL A 174 73.20 10.45 28.28
CA VAL A 174 73.64 11.85 28.10
C VAL A 174 73.90 12.50 29.46
N ARG A 175 72.96 12.42 30.40
CA ARG A 175 73.16 12.94 31.78
C ARG A 175 74.39 12.32 32.45
N LYS A 176 74.58 11.02 32.32
CA LYS A 176 75.75 10.32 32.88
C LYS A 176 77.06 10.83 32.28
N TYR A 177 77.11 11.09 30.97
CA TYR A 177 78.29 11.67 30.31
C TYR A 177 78.52 13.12 30.77
N GLU A 178 77.46 13.92 30.88
CA GLU A 178 77.53 15.30 31.42
C GLU A 178 78.06 15.32 32.88
N ASP A 179 77.60 14.40 33.73
CA ASP A 179 78.07 14.26 35.12
C ASP A 179 79.54 13.81 35.21
N LEU A 180 79.98 12.92 34.31
CA LEU A 180 81.38 12.48 34.21
C LEU A 180 82.30 13.61 33.72
N GLU A 181 81.89 14.36 32.69
CA GLU A 181 82.64 15.53 32.24
C GLU A 181 82.75 16.59 33.34
N PHE A 182 81.70 16.80 34.14
CA PHE A 182 81.73 17.73 35.27
C PHE A 182 82.68 17.26 36.39
N SER A 183 82.64 15.97 36.75
CA SER A 183 83.54 15.34 37.72
C SER A 183 85.01 15.40 37.29
N ASP A 184 85.30 15.09 36.02
CA ASP A 184 86.67 15.16 35.49
C ASP A 184 87.17 16.61 35.46
N SER A 185 86.30 17.57 35.12
CA SER A 185 86.59 19.00 35.22
C SER A 185 86.93 19.42 36.66
N GLU A 186 86.15 18.97 37.66
CA GLU A 186 86.39 19.26 39.09
C GLU A 186 87.71 18.65 39.60
N ASN A 187 88.02 17.41 39.19
CA ASN A 187 89.26 16.73 39.57
C ASN A 187 90.49 17.41 38.95
N VAL A 188 90.39 17.87 37.69
CA VAL A 188 91.45 18.67 37.06
C VAL A 188 91.64 19.99 37.82
N ILE A 189 90.56 20.70 38.15
CA ILE A 189 90.66 21.95 38.94
C ILE A 189 91.31 21.70 40.31
N ARG A 190 90.92 20.63 41.03
CA ARG A 190 91.54 20.25 42.31
C ARG A 190 93.03 19.95 42.16
N SER A 191 93.42 19.16 41.16
CA SER A 191 94.83 18.84 40.93
C SER A 191 95.67 20.08 40.61
N VAL A 192 95.14 21.03 39.83
CA VAL A 192 95.81 22.31 39.54
C VAL A 192 95.96 23.16 40.80
N ILE A 193 94.94 23.18 41.67
CA ILE A 193 95.00 23.88 42.98
C ILE A 193 96.04 23.24 43.90
N ASP A 194 96.12 21.91 43.96
CA ASP A 194 97.07 21.19 44.82
C ASP A 194 98.52 21.31 44.33
N VAL A 195 98.75 21.30 43.02
CA VAL A 195 100.07 21.64 42.44
C VAL A 195 100.46 23.08 42.80
N SER A 196 99.52 24.01 42.74
CA SER A 196 99.75 25.41 43.12
C SER A 196 100.05 25.61 44.61
N LYS A 197 99.47 24.78 45.50
CA LYS A 197 99.79 24.77 46.94
C LYS A 197 101.14 24.12 47.22
N SER A 198 101.48 23.05 46.51
CA SER A 198 102.75 22.32 46.66
C SER A 198 103.96 23.18 46.24
N GLN A 199 103.80 24.04 45.23
CA GLN A 199 104.85 24.98 44.82
C GLN A 199 105.10 26.13 45.81
N LYS A 200 104.17 26.39 46.75
CA LYS A 200 104.39 27.39 47.82
C LYS A 200 105.26 26.87 48.98
N TYR A 201 105.49 25.57 49.11
CA TYR A 201 106.32 24.98 50.18
C TYR A 201 107.78 24.70 49.78
N ILE A 202 108.19 24.99 48.54
CA ILE A 202 109.58 24.81 48.06
C ILE A 202 110.37 26.14 48.05
N LYS A 203 109.76 27.26 48.46
CA LYS A 203 110.44 28.54 48.66
C LYS A 203 110.38 28.99 50.13
N LYS A 204 111.17 28.34 50.99
CA LYS A 204 111.88 28.97 52.11
C LYS A 204 112.84 28.00 52.77
#